data_AF-A0A8H6J361-F1
#
_entry.id   AF-A0A8H6J361-F1
#
_cell.length_a   1.000
_cell.length_b   1.000
_cell.length_c   1.000
_cell.angle_alpha   90.00
_cell.angle_beta   90.00
_cell.angle_gamma   90.00
#
_symmetry.space_group_name_H-M   'P 1'
#
loop_
_entity.id
_entity.type
_entity.pdbx_description
1 polymer ?
#
loop_
_entity_poly.entity_id
_entity_poly.type
_entity_poly.pdbx_seq_one_letter_code
_entity_poly.pdbx_strand_id
1 'polypeptide(L)'
;MFQRREIRSAFADALRDAPFLDLQFLDIMLNDGAPPNETFALDVFTNSSGQDDLSLAIHGLLKLPRLREASFRGGWILAPSAFQTDTAFGSHIERLFIEIIPITPDGKWLTTGNIEDAIEDYDRPSSEESLAALDSQDSDATDYIPDHSWDQEDGEYPQCFFRYTFDSRTFDPLLISLAQGVRRIPALRELELNVYQSVELELKYFASRVKNERVYRQHRHLTQHCALSRANELEYTFEEENAHHPRWFMTVVGTAPEWDGVWNFAPGLARAMEEGVGRILFHGFGKRLVSTGDCASLAEVS
;
A
#
# COMPACT_ATOMS: atom_id res chain seq x y z
N MET A 1 1.72 -23.56 2.06
CA MET A 1 2.11 -22.52 3.05
C MET A 1 3.61 -22.39 3.36
N PHE A 2 4.37 -23.44 3.76
CA PHE A 2 5.83 -23.33 4.05
C PHE A 2 6.68 -22.67 2.94
N GLN A 3 6.25 -22.77 1.68
CA GLN A 3 6.97 -22.22 0.54
C GLN A 3 6.97 -20.69 0.48
N ARG A 4 5.93 -19.97 0.95
CA ARG A 4 5.84 -18.50 0.77
C ARG A 4 6.94 -17.77 1.52
N ARG A 5 7.19 -18.16 2.78
CA ARG A 5 8.30 -17.61 3.59
C ARG A 5 9.67 -17.95 3.00
N GLU A 6 9.87 -19.18 2.56
CA GLU A 6 11.14 -19.62 1.95
C GLU A 6 11.41 -18.88 0.63
N ILE A 7 10.41 -18.74 -0.24
CA ILE A 7 10.50 -17.96 -1.49
C ILE A 7 10.82 -16.50 -1.17
N ARG A 8 10.11 -15.90 -0.21
CA ARG A 8 10.34 -14.50 0.21
C ARG A 8 11.75 -14.29 0.73
N SER A 9 12.25 -15.22 1.56
CA SER A 9 13.62 -15.18 2.09
C SER A 9 14.66 -15.33 0.98
N ALA A 10 14.51 -16.33 0.12
CA ALA A 10 15.41 -16.56 -1.00
C ALA A 10 15.43 -15.37 -1.97
N PHE A 11 14.28 -14.73 -2.18
CA PHE A 11 14.18 -13.53 -2.99
C PHE A 11 14.87 -12.34 -2.33
N ALA A 12 14.70 -12.14 -1.03
CA ALA A 12 15.41 -11.11 -0.27
C ALA A 12 16.94 -11.27 -0.36
N ASP A 13 17.43 -12.51 -0.25
CA ASP A 13 18.86 -12.82 -0.38
C ASP A 13 19.36 -12.54 -1.81
N ALA A 14 18.59 -12.94 -2.83
CA ALA A 14 18.93 -12.66 -4.23
C ALA A 14 19.02 -11.15 -4.52
N LEU A 15 18.11 -10.35 -3.96
CA LEU A 15 18.14 -8.88 -4.10
C LEU A 15 19.33 -8.24 -3.37
N ARG A 16 19.74 -8.81 -2.24
CA ARG A 16 20.85 -8.30 -1.42
C ARG A 16 22.21 -8.62 -2.05
N ASP A 17 22.36 -9.81 -2.62
CA ASP A 17 23.63 -10.34 -3.12
C ASP A 17 23.95 -9.89 -4.56
N ALA A 18 22.94 -9.41 -5.30
CA ALA A 18 23.11 -9.00 -6.68
C ALA A 18 23.89 -7.68 -6.82
N PRO A 19 24.95 -7.61 -7.65
CA PRO A 19 25.78 -6.43 -7.81
C PRO A 19 25.15 -5.39 -8.75
N PHE A 20 24.21 -4.61 -8.25
CA PHE A 20 23.47 -3.59 -9.02
C PHE A 20 24.15 -2.22 -9.12
N LEU A 21 25.48 -2.17 -9.31
CA LEU A 21 26.25 -0.92 -9.24
C LEU A 21 25.84 0.13 -10.29
N ASP A 22 25.36 -0.33 -11.45
CA ASP A 22 24.97 0.52 -12.58
C ASP A 22 23.45 0.60 -12.80
N LEU A 23 22.65 0.03 -11.89
CA LEU A 23 21.20 -0.02 -12.01
C LEU A 23 20.59 1.38 -11.89
N GLN A 24 19.86 1.81 -12.92
CA GLN A 24 19.18 3.11 -12.96
C GLN A 24 17.66 2.99 -12.82
N PHE A 25 17.09 1.90 -13.33
CA PHE A 25 15.65 1.65 -13.32
C PHE A 25 15.42 0.26 -12.76
N LEU A 26 14.60 0.17 -11.71
CA LEU A 26 14.19 -1.08 -11.12
C LEU A 26 12.67 -1.16 -11.17
N ASP A 27 12.16 -2.27 -11.68
CA ASP A 27 10.73 -2.56 -11.66
C ASP A 27 10.56 -4.03 -11.34
N ILE A 28 9.94 -4.31 -10.20
CA ILE A 28 9.67 -5.66 -9.72
C ILE A 28 8.19 -5.75 -9.43
N MET A 29 7.54 -6.74 -10.03
CA MET A 29 6.16 -7.10 -9.75
C MET A 29 6.15 -8.43 -9.00
N LEU A 30 5.66 -8.40 -7.77
CA LEU A 30 5.20 -9.59 -7.06
C LEU A 30 3.72 -9.75 -7.38
N ASN A 31 3.20 -10.96 -7.45
CA ASN A 31 1.75 -11.16 -7.54
C ASN A 31 1.32 -11.77 -6.22
N ASP A 32 1.45 -10.98 -5.15
CA ASP A 32 1.16 -11.43 -3.80
C ASP A 32 -0.12 -10.74 -3.30
N GLY A 33 -1.14 -11.55 -3.02
CA GLY A 33 -2.43 -11.09 -2.55
C GLY A 33 -2.53 -11.17 -1.03
N ALA A 34 -3.38 -10.32 -0.46
CA ALA A 34 -3.91 -10.58 0.86
C ALA A 34 -5.13 -11.50 0.74
N PRO A 35 -5.34 -12.43 1.68
CA PRO A 35 -6.48 -13.33 1.65
C PRO A 35 -7.77 -12.51 1.74
N PRO A 36 -8.73 -12.71 0.80
CA PRO A 36 -10.10 -12.19 0.89
C PRO A 36 -10.83 -12.54 2.18
N ASN A 37 -10.45 -13.63 2.85
CA ASN A 37 -10.94 -13.95 4.18
C ASN A 37 -10.12 -13.20 5.24
N GLU A 38 -10.63 -12.08 5.75
CA GLU A 38 -9.93 -11.27 6.74
C GLU A 38 -9.90 -11.89 8.16
N THR A 39 -10.53 -13.06 8.33
CA THR A 39 -10.38 -13.92 9.52
C THR A 39 -9.21 -14.90 9.41
N PHE A 40 -8.63 -15.04 8.20
CA PHE A 40 -7.55 -15.97 7.93
C PHE A 40 -6.31 -15.68 8.78
N ALA A 41 -5.69 -16.75 9.27
CA ALA A 41 -4.47 -16.66 10.07
C ALA A 41 -3.28 -16.32 9.17
N LEU A 42 -2.76 -15.11 9.32
CA LEU A 42 -1.65 -14.62 8.50
C LEU A 42 -0.33 -15.28 8.88
N ASP A 43 0.49 -15.53 7.86
CA ASP A 43 1.86 -16.01 8.01
C ASP A 43 2.77 -14.96 8.69
N VAL A 44 3.79 -15.45 9.39
CA VAL A 44 4.88 -14.63 9.93
C VAL A 44 6.09 -14.74 9.03
N PHE A 45 6.43 -13.65 8.36
CA PHE A 45 7.54 -13.53 7.42
C PHE A 45 8.84 -13.04 8.05
N THR A 46 8.80 -12.54 9.28
CA THR A 46 10.01 -12.10 9.98
C THR A 46 10.94 -13.28 10.29
N ASN A 47 12.24 -12.99 10.33
CA ASN A 47 13.27 -13.95 10.70
C ASN A 47 13.33 -14.12 12.24
N SER A 48 14.30 -14.92 12.72
CA SER A 48 14.44 -15.20 14.16
C SER A 48 14.76 -13.97 15.04
N SER A 49 15.26 -12.87 14.46
CA SER A 49 15.46 -11.60 15.17
C SER A 49 14.23 -10.68 15.11
N GLY A 50 13.14 -11.12 14.49
CA GLY A 50 11.94 -10.32 14.29
C GLY A 50 12.07 -9.28 13.17
N GLN A 51 13.08 -9.39 12.30
CA GLN A 51 13.29 -8.49 11.16
C GLN A 51 12.69 -9.07 9.89
N ASP A 52 12.21 -8.22 8.99
CA ASP A 52 11.77 -8.62 7.65
C ASP A 52 12.91 -8.43 6.64
N ASP A 53 13.47 -9.55 6.18
CA ASP A 53 14.64 -9.57 5.30
C ASP A 53 14.37 -8.92 3.94
N LEU A 54 13.14 -9.03 3.43
CA LEU A 54 12.76 -8.40 2.16
C LEU A 54 12.67 -6.87 2.29
N SER A 55 12.08 -6.35 3.35
CA SER A 55 12.10 -4.90 3.64
C SER A 55 13.53 -4.38 3.75
N LEU A 56 14.43 -5.12 4.41
CA LEU A 56 15.85 -4.75 4.48
C LEU A 56 16.55 -4.80 3.13
N ALA A 57 16.20 -5.75 2.26
CA ALA A 57 16.70 -5.82 0.89
C ALA A 57 16.24 -4.59 0.08
N ILE A 58 14.97 -4.20 0.15
CA ILE A 58 14.45 -2.97 -0.48
C ILE A 58 15.18 -1.74 0.03
N HIS A 59 15.36 -1.62 1.34
CA HIS A 59 16.14 -0.54 1.94
C HIS A 59 17.56 -0.48 1.35
N GLY A 60 18.21 -1.63 1.14
CA GLY A 60 19.50 -1.73 0.46
C GLY A 60 19.45 -1.27 -1.01
N LEU A 61 18.42 -1.68 -1.76
CA LEU A 61 18.21 -1.27 -3.16
C LEU A 61 18.02 0.24 -3.28
N LEU A 62 17.26 0.85 -2.37
CA LEU A 62 17.07 2.30 -2.32
C LEU A 62 18.36 3.07 -1.99
N LYS A 63 19.44 2.39 -1.59
CA LYS A 63 20.77 2.99 -1.39
C LYS A 63 21.70 2.85 -2.59
N LEU A 64 21.26 2.20 -3.66
CA LEU A 64 22.09 2.03 -4.85
C LEU A 64 22.49 3.38 -5.45
N PRO A 65 23.77 3.55 -5.85
CA PRO A 65 24.34 4.86 -6.15
C PRO A 65 23.80 5.48 -7.43
N ARG A 66 23.25 4.68 -8.35
CA ARG A 66 22.76 5.14 -9.66
C ARG A 66 21.26 4.96 -9.87
N LEU A 67 20.55 4.41 -8.89
CA LEU A 67 19.12 4.16 -9.01
C LEU A 67 18.37 5.49 -9.10
N ARG A 68 17.57 5.64 -10.15
CA ARG A 68 16.75 6.84 -10.44
C ARG A 68 15.28 6.58 -10.29
N GLU A 69 14.83 5.40 -10.68
CA GLU A 69 13.42 5.02 -10.58
C GLU A 69 13.33 3.61 -10.01
N ALA A 70 12.44 3.44 -9.03
CA ALA A 70 12.13 2.16 -8.43
C ALA A 70 10.62 1.95 -8.37
N SER A 71 10.17 0.80 -8.81
CA SER A 71 8.77 0.40 -8.85
C SER A 71 8.63 -1.00 -8.24
N PHE A 72 7.83 -1.09 -7.19
CA PHE A 72 7.54 -2.30 -6.44
C PHE A 72 6.03 -2.57 -6.54
N ARG A 73 5.63 -3.46 -7.45
CA ARG A 73 4.22 -3.68 -7.85
C ARG A 73 3.66 -5.01 -7.37
N GLY A 74 2.34 -5.09 -7.34
CA GLY A 74 1.52 -6.27 -7.08
C GLY A 74 1.59 -6.83 -5.66
N GLY A 75 1.53 -5.92 -4.68
CA GLY A 75 1.14 -6.29 -3.32
C GLY A 75 2.29 -6.68 -2.40
N TRP A 76 3.22 -5.76 -2.19
CA TRP A 76 4.33 -5.97 -1.26
C TRP A 76 3.86 -5.94 0.20
N ILE A 77 4.32 -6.90 0.99
CA ILE A 77 4.23 -6.85 2.45
C ILE A 77 5.49 -6.17 2.96
N LEU A 78 5.39 -4.99 3.60
CA LEU A 78 6.57 -4.22 4.03
C LEU A 78 6.52 -3.86 5.52
N ALA A 79 7.68 -3.92 6.16
CA ALA A 79 7.91 -3.37 7.49
C ALA A 79 8.46 -1.93 7.41
N PRO A 80 8.33 -1.13 8.47
CA PRO A 80 8.93 0.20 8.56
C PRO A 80 10.45 0.23 8.27
N SER A 81 11.16 -0.87 8.51
CA SER A 81 12.58 -1.01 8.23
C SER A 81 12.96 -0.86 6.74
N ALA A 82 11.99 -0.91 5.82
CA ALA A 82 12.23 -0.59 4.41
C ALA A 82 12.62 0.88 4.17
N PHE A 83 12.21 1.78 5.07
CA PHE A 83 12.38 3.23 4.91
C PHE A 83 13.14 3.88 6.08
N GLN A 84 13.28 3.20 7.21
CA GLN A 84 14.01 3.69 8.37
C GLN A 84 15.52 3.74 8.10
N THR A 85 16.08 4.96 8.12
CA THR A 85 17.53 5.14 7.91
C THR A 85 18.06 6.36 8.65
N ASP A 86 19.23 6.22 9.25
CA ASP A 86 20.01 7.34 9.79
C ASP A 86 20.82 8.06 8.70
N THR A 87 21.08 7.38 7.59
CA THR A 87 21.83 7.91 6.44
C THR A 87 20.90 8.30 5.31
N ALA A 88 21.37 9.14 4.39
CA ALA A 88 20.68 9.36 3.12
C ALA A 88 20.50 8.03 2.35
N PHE A 89 19.41 7.95 1.59
CA PHE A 89 19.23 6.97 0.52
C PHE A 89 20.04 7.39 -0.72
N GLY A 90 19.99 6.59 -1.78
CA GLY A 90 20.67 6.87 -3.04
C GLY A 90 20.37 8.28 -3.54
N SER A 91 21.41 9.04 -3.88
CA SER A 91 21.31 10.47 -4.18
C SER A 91 20.60 10.79 -5.50
N HIS A 92 20.15 9.77 -6.25
CA HIS A 92 19.64 9.92 -7.62
C HIS A 92 18.20 9.45 -7.79
N ILE A 93 17.55 8.89 -6.75
CA ILE A 93 16.17 8.40 -6.88
C ILE A 93 15.25 9.60 -7.07
N GLU A 94 14.63 9.68 -8.24
CA GLU A 94 13.70 10.71 -8.67
C GLU A 94 12.24 10.25 -8.55
N ARG A 95 11.97 8.95 -8.73
CA ARG A 95 10.62 8.37 -8.67
C ARG A 95 10.61 7.09 -7.87
N LEU A 96 9.61 6.94 -6.99
CA LEU A 96 9.39 5.73 -6.20
C LEU A 96 7.91 5.35 -6.25
N PHE A 97 7.61 4.17 -6.78
CA PHE A 97 6.28 3.61 -6.84
C PHE A 97 6.22 2.33 -6.01
N ILE A 98 5.24 2.21 -5.12
CA ILE A 98 5.10 1.07 -4.23
C ILE A 98 3.62 0.68 -4.16
N GLU A 99 3.33 -0.59 -4.37
CA GLU A 99 2.02 -1.18 -4.12
C GLU A 99 2.16 -2.17 -2.97
N ILE A 100 1.41 -1.97 -1.90
CA ILE A 100 1.39 -2.88 -0.75
C ILE A 100 0.00 -3.49 -0.56
N ILE A 101 -0.03 -4.64 0.11
CA ILE A 101 -1.24 -5.20 0.70
C ILE A 101 -1.30 -4.85 2.19
N PRO A 102 -2.49 -4.82 2.83
CA PRO A 102 -2.65 -4.36 4.21
C PRO A 102 -2.25 -5.43 5.23
N ILE A 103 -1.05 -6.00 5.08
CA ILE A 103 -0.47 -7.00 5.97
C ILE A 103 0.93 -6.56 6.37
N THR A 104 1.28 -6.78 7.64
CA THR A 104 2.64 -6.61 8.15
C THR A 104 3.43 -7.92 8.05
N PRO A 105 4.77 -7.85 7.94
CA PRO A 105 5.60 -9.06 7.94
C PRO A 105 5.52 -9.90 9.21
N ASP A 106 5.05 -9.35 10.33
CA ASP A 106 4.85 -10.08 11.59
C ASP A 106 3.44 -10.67 11.74
N GLY A 107 2.67 -10.75 10.64
CA GLY A 107 1.40 -11.47 10.59
C GLY A 107 0.20 -10.70 11.15
N LYS A 108 0.15 -9.38 10.96
CA LYS A 108 -0.98 -8.54 11.39
C LYS A 108 -1.56 -7.78 10.21
N TRP A 109 -2.81 -7.36 10.35
CA TRP A 109 -3.46 -6.48 9.38
C TRP A 109 -3.06 -5.01 9.62
N LEU A 110 -2.94 -4.24 8.53
CA LEU A 110 -2.84 -2.78 8.57
C LEU A 110 -4.19 -2.11 8.81
N THR A 111 -5.28 -2.88 8.67
CA THR A 111 -6.64 -2.46 8.90
C THR A 111 -7.28 -3.25 10.04
N THR A 112 -8.22 -2.60 10.72
CA THR A 112 -9.04 -3.16 11.79
C THR A 112 -10.51 -2.96 11.43
N GLY A 113 -11.36 -3.69 12.13
CA GLY A 113 -12.81 -3.53 12.05
C GLY A 113 -13.49 -4.50 13.00
N ASN A 114 -14.81 -4.60 12.88
CA ASN A 114 -15.63 -5.41 13.76
C ASN A 114 -16.14 -6.63 13.00
N ILE A 115 -15.76 -7.82 13.46
CA ILE A 115 -16.13 -9.09 12.82
C ILE A 115 -17.65 -9.32 12.82
N GLU A 116 -18.38 -8.72 13.75
CA GLU A 116 -19.86 -8.81 13.78
C GLU A 116 -20.51 -8.06 12.60
N ASP A 117 -19.77 -7.14 11.97
CA ASP A 117 -20.19 -6.40 10.78
C ASP A 117 -19.63 -7.05 9.49
N ALA A 118 -19.13 -8.27 9.57
CA ALA A 118 -18.54 -8.96 8.43
C ALA A 118 -19.56 -9.25 7.33
N ILE A 119 -19.13 -8.97 6.11
CA ILE A 119 -19.83 -9.35 4.89
C ILE A 119 -19.18 -10.63 4.39
N GLU A 120 -19.89 -11.74 4.55
CA GLU A 120 -19.48 -13.03 3.99
C GLU A 120 -20.01 -13.13 2.56
N ASP A 121 -19.11 -13.36 1.62
CA ASP A 121 -19.47 -13.68 0.25
C ASP A 121 -19.21 -15.16 -0.02
N TYR A 122 -20.31 -15.89 -0.24
CA TYR A 122 -20.32 -17.30 -0.59
C TYR A 122 -20.63 -17.52 -2.08
N ASP A 123 -20.81 -16.46 -2.88
CA ASP A 123 -21.18 -16.55 -4.30
C ASP A 123 -20.02 -17.15 -5.13
N ARG A 124 -19.97 -18.48 -5.16
CA ARG A 124 -19.45 -19.24 -6.28
C ARG A 124 -20.48 -20.31 -6.61
N PRO A 125 -20.90 -20.47 -7.88
CA PRO A 125 -21.88 -21.48 -8.23
C PRO A 125 -21.33 -22.84 -7.80
N SER A 126 -21.99 -23.45 -6.82
CA SER A 126 -21.87 -24.87 -6.52
C SER A 126 -21.98 -25.61 -7.85
N SER A 127 -20.87 -26.16 -8.34
CA SER A 127 -20.97 -27.10 -9.45
C SER A 127 -21.61 -28.37 -8.88
N GLU A 128 -22.94 -28.47 -8.99
CA GLU A 128 -23.70 -29.67 -8.64
C GLU A 128 -23.30 -30.89 -9.52
N GLU A 129 -22.26 -30.79 -10.35
CA GLU A 129 -21.73 -31.87 -11.19
C GLU A 129 -20.73 -32.81 -10.49
N SER A 130 -20.41 -32.60 -9.20
CA SER A 130 -19.39 -33.39 -8.48
C SER A 130 -19.92 -34.57 -7.63
N LEU A 131 -20.96 -35.28 -8.08
CA LEU A 131 -21.34 -36.59 -7.52
C LEU A 131 -21.63 -37.65 -8.60
N ALA A 132 -20.88 -37.65 -9.71
CA ALA A 132 -20.81 -38.84 -10.54
C ALA A 132 -20.11 -39.96 -9.74
N ALA A 133 -20.87 -40.99 -9.37
CA ALA A 133 -20.40 -42.13 -8.62
C ALA A 133 -19.18 -42.76 -9.31
N LEU A 134 -18.03 -42.68 -8.62
CA LEU A 134 -16.78 -43.33 -8.97
C LEU A 134 -16.92 -44.86 -8.82
N ASP A 135 -17.33 -45.51 -9.90
CA ASP A 135 -17.02 -46.91 -10.16
C ASP A 135 -16.04 -46.95 -11.33
N SER A 136 -14.75 -46.88 -11.05
CA SER A 136 -13.78 -47.42 -12.00
C SER A 136 -12.53 -47.93 -11.29
N GLN A 137 -12.19 -49.17 -11.62
CA GLN A 137 -10.96 -49.86 -11.24
C GLN A 137 -9.73 -49.34 -12.02
N ASP A 138 -9.73 -48.06 -12.42
CA ASP A 138 -8.66 -47.47 -13.22
C ASP A 138 -7.68 -46.70 -12.33
N SER A 139 -6.40 -47.10 -12.35
CA SER A 139 -5.31 -46.41 -11.65
C SER A 139 -4.87 -45.11 -12.33
N ASP A 140 -5.64 -44.64 -13.31
CA ASP A 140 -5.51 -43.33 -13.95
C ASP A 140 -6.40 -42.29 -13.25
N ALA A 141 -6.82 -42.59 -12.01
CA ALA A 141 -7.53 -41.67 -11.12
C ALA A 141 -6.69 -40.39 -10.97
N THR A 142 -7.02 -39.43 -11.84
CA THR A 142 -6.60 -38.04 -11.80
C THR A 142 -6.68 -37.55 -10.37
N ASP A 143 -5.63 -36.87 -9.90
CA ASP A 143 -5.54 -36.20 -8.60
C ASP A 143 -6.74 -35.26 -8.40
N TYR A 144 -7.90 -35.84 -8.04
CA TYR A 144 -9.11 -35.10 -7.75
C TYR A 144 -8.91 -34.48 -6.38
N ILE A 145 -8.40 -33.26 -6.41
CA ILE A 145 -8.33 -32.38 -5.26
C ILE A 145 -9.77 -31.92 -5.03
N PRO A 146 -10.32 -32.06 -3.81
CA PRO A 146 -11.66 -31.58 -3.51
C PRO A 146 -11.78 -30.14 -3.97
N ASP A 147 -12.87 -29.82 -4.68
CA ASP A 147 -13.16 -28.45 -5.11
C ASP A 147 -12.88 -27.49 -3.93
N HIS A 148 -11.94 -26.56 -4.13
CA HIS A 148 -11.61 -25.45 -3.23
C HIS A 148 -10.70 -25.74 -2.02
N SER A 149 -10.06 -26.91 -1.89
CA SER A 149 -9.15 -27.13 -0.75
C SER A 149 -7.95 -26.15 -0.76
N TRP A 150 -7.42 -25.81 -1.94
CA TRP A 150 -6.33 -24.83 -2.08
C TRP A 150 -6.80 -23.40 -1.78
N ASP A 151 -7.95 -23.00 -2.32
CA ASP A 151 -8.55 -21.69 -2.07
C ASP A 151 -8.83 -21.48 -0.56
N GLN A 152 -9.23 -22.53 0.16
CA GLN A 152 -9.40 -22.49 1.62
C GLN A 152 -8.07 -22.43 2.37
N GLU A 153 -7.08 -23.20 1.93
CA GLU A 153 -5.73 -23.17 2.51
C GLU A 153 -5.08 -21.80 2.34
N ASP A 154 -5.37 -21.06 1.26
CA ASP A 154 -4.81 -19.73 1.01
C ASP A 154 -5.69 -18.57 1.53
N GLY A 155 -6.83 -18.89 2.17
CA GLY A 155 -7.74 -17.88 2.73
C GLY A 155 -8.52 -17.11 1.68
N GLU A 156 -8.64 -17.63 0.47
CA GLU A 156 -9.45 -17.08 -0.61
C GLU A 156 -10.93 -17.43 -0.48
N TYR A 157 -11.26 -18.50 0.26
CA TYR A 157 -12.64 -18.95 0.45
C TYR A 157 -12.92 -19.49 1.86
N PRO A 158 -14.09 -19.19 2.47
CA PRO A 158 -15.06 -18.18 2.02
C PRO A 158 -14.46 -16.76 2.11
N GLN A 159 -14.95 -15.84 1.29
CA GLN A 159 -14.52 -14.44 1.39
C GLN A 159 -15.24 -13.78 2.58
N CYS A 160 -14.51 -12.97 3.35
CA CYS A 160 -15.04 -12.35 4.57
C CYS A 160 -14.37 -11.00 4.78
N PHE A 161 -15.11 -9.92 4.56
CA PHE A 161 -14.61 -8.55 4.65
C PHE A 161 -15.25 -7.78 5.81
N PHE A 162 -14.43 -7.23 6.70
CA PHE A 162 -14.88 -6.45 7.85
C PHE A 162 -13.88 -5.37 8.32
N ARG A 163 -12.70 -5.25 7.71
CA ARG A 163 -11.62 -4.34 8.11
C ARG A 163 -11.60 -3.06 7.28
N TYR A 164 -12.33 -2.07 7.77
CA TYR A 164 -12.59 -0.82 7.07
C TYR A 164 -11.85 0.42 7.65
N THR A 165 -11.06 0.23 8.69
CA THR A 165 -10.35 1.31 9.39
C THR A 165 -8.85 1.02 9.39
N PHE A 166 -7.99 1.99 9.07
CA PHE A 166 -6.55 1.79 9.27
C PHE A 166 -6.22 1.65 10.77
N ASP A 167 -5.47 0.62 11.15
CA ASP A 167 -5.01 0.45 12.53
C ASP A 167 -3.77 1.31 12.77
N SER A 168 -3.93 2.37 13.56
CA SER A 168 -2.83 3.27 13.97
C SER A 168 -1.59 2.55 14.53
N ARG A 169 -1.73 1.34 15.09
CA ARG A 169 -0.60 0.61 15.70
C ARG A 169 0.31 -0.06 14.67
N THR A 170 -0.24 -0.45 13.52
CA THR A 170 0.50 -1.15 12.45
C THR A 170 0.70 -0.25 11.24
N PHE A 171 -0.30 0.57 10.91
CA PHE A 171 -0.30 1.45 9.76
C PHE A 171 0.57 2.71 9.93
N ASP A 172 0.39 3.45 11.03
CA ASP A 172 1.10 4.72 11.22
C ASP A 172 2.62 4.54 11.26
N PRO A 173 3.21 3.50 11.92
CA PRO A 173 4.65 3.30 11.90
C PRO A 173 5.22 3.13 10.49
N LEU A 174 4.49 2.47 9.58
CA LEU A 174 4.89 2.31 8.19
C LEU A 174 4.90 3.67 7.48
N LEU A 175 3.79 4.42 7.54
CA LEU A 175 3.70 5.72 6.88
C LEU A 175 4.66 6.77 7.46
N ILE A 176 4.86 6.76 8.79
CA ILE A 176 5.83 7.63 9.46
C ILE A 176 7.23 7.32 8.95
N SER A 177 7.60 6.03 8.88
CA SER A 177 8.92 5.64 8.37
C SER A 177 9.11 6.04 6.91
N LEU A 178 8.07 5.92 6.09
CA LEU A 178 8.08 6.34 4.69
C LEU A 178 8.28 7.85 4.57
N ALA A 179 7.50 8.66 5.31
CA ALA A 179 7.61 10.11 5.31
C ALA A 179 9.00 10.58 5.77
N GLN A 180 9.55 9.94 6.81
CA GLN A 180 10.93 10.20 7.26
C GLN A 180 11.96 9.78 6.21
N GLY A 181 11.76 8.62 5.56
CA GLY A 181 12.63 8.09 4.52
C GLY A 181 12.67 9.00 3.29
N VAL A 182 11.53 9.52 2.84
CA VAL A 182 11.43 10.47 1.72
C VAL A 182 12.34 11.68 1.92
N ARG A 183 12.44 12.21 3.13
CA ARG A 183 13.33 13.35 3.46
C ARG A 183 14.81 13.00 3.35
N ARG A 184 15.14 11.70 3.34
CA ARG A 184 16.50 11.17 3.15
C ARG A 184 16.79 10.84 1.68
N ILE A 185 15.86 11.10 0.77
CA ILE A 185 16.04 10.97 -0.70
C ILE A 185 16.05 12.38 -1.32
N PRO A 186 17.20 13.06 -1.40
CA PRO A 186 17.26 14.47 -1.79
C PRO A 186 16.83 14.76 -3.24
N ALA A 187 16.94 13.76 -4.12
CA ALA A 187 16.55 13.88 -5.52
C ALA A 187 15.09 13.47 -5.79
N LEU A 188 14.35 13.00 -4.78
CA LEU A 188 13.00 12.50 -4.98
C LEU A 188 12.11 13.62 -5.50
N ARG A 189 11.45 13.35 -6.62
CA ARG A 189 10.50 14.27 -7.27
C ARG A 189 9.08 13.83 -7.03
N GLU A 190 8.85 12.53 -7.08
CA GLU A 190 7.54 11.91 -7.02
C GLU A 190 7.62 10.59 -6.24
N LEU A 191 6.67 10.39 -5.34
CA LEU A 191 6.40 9.07 -4.77
C LEU A 191 4.91 8.77 -4.82
N GLU A 192 4.59 7.51 -5.05
CA GLU A 192 3.24 6.97 -4.95
C GLU A 192 3.29 5.65 -4.18
N LEU A 193 2.46 5.55 -3.15
CA LEU A 193 2.20 4.35 -2.37
C LEU A 193 0.71 4.05 -2.51
N ASN A 194 0.40 2.87 -3.05
CA ASN A 194 -0.96 2.36 -3.11
C ASN A 194 -1.10 1.18 -2.15
N VAL A 195 -2.18 1.18 -1.37
CA VAL A 195 -2.58 0.09 -0.48
C VAL A 195 -3.85 -0.51 -1.06
N TYR A 196 -3.85 -1.79 -1.39
CA TYR A 196 -4.99 -2.47 -2.00
C TYR A 196 -5.58 -3.51 -1.07
N GLN A 197 -6.89 -3.40 -0.81
CA GLN A 197 -7.83 -4.40 -0.29
C GLN A 197 -8.82 -3.74 0.67
N SER A 198 -10.13 -4.01 0.50
CA SER A 198 -11.29 -3.53 1.31
C SER A 198 -11.38 -2.01 1.45
N VAL A 199 -10.30 -1.35 1.83
CA VAL A 199 -10.04 0.09 1.81
C VAL A 199 -8.81 0.34 0.93
N GLU A 200 -8.99 1.09 -0.15
CA GLU A 200 -7.84 1.51 -0.96
C GLU A 200 -7.28 2.83 -0.43
N LEU A 201 -5.96 2.90 -0.24
CA LEU A 201 -5.27 4.15 0.01
C LEU A 201 -4.36 4.49 -1.17
N GLU A 202 -4.50 5.70 -1.69
CA GLU A 202 -3.56 6.32 -2.62
C GLU A 202 -2.83 7.44 -1.87
N LEU A 203 -1.55 7.22 -1.56
CA LEU A 203 -0.66 8.23 -0.97
C LEU A 203 0.34 8.70 -2.01
N LYS A 204 0.39 10.01 -2.27
CA LYS A 204 1.34 10.62 -3.20
C LYS A 204 2.16 11.70 -2.54
N TYR A 205 3.39 11.84 -3.00
CA TYR A 205 4.31 12.89 -2.66
C TYR A 205 4.80 13.58 -3.93
N PHE A 206 4.83 14.91 -3.90
CA PHE A 206 5.47 15.72 -4.93
C PHE A 206 6.44 16.71 -4.30
N ALA A 207 7.68 16.72 -4.77
CA ALA A 207 8.68 17.67 -4.31
C ALA A 207 8.35 19.11 -4.72
N SER A 208 8.99 20.09 -4.08
CA SER A 208 8.81 21.50 -4.42
C SER A 208 8.98 21.74 -5.93
N ARG A 209 8.03 22.47 -6.53
CA ARG A 209 7.97 22.83 -7.97
C ARG A 209 7.80 21.65 -8.94
N VAL A 210 7.56 20.44 -8.45
CA VAL A 210 7.16 19.30 -9.29
C VAL A 210 5.65 19.29 -9.43
N LYS A 211 5.15 19.44 -10.66
CA LYS A 211 3.71 19.48 -10.91
C LYS A 211 3.08 18.10 -10.79
N ASN A 212 1.93 18.03 -10.13
CA ASN A 212 1.03 16.90 -10.25
C ASN A 212 0.24 16.97 -11.56
N GLU A 213 0.79 16.38 -12.64
CA GLU A 213 0.19 16.41 -13.98
C GLU A 213 -1.20 15.76 -14.06
N ARG A 214 -1.58 14.90 -13.10
CA ARG A 214 -2.93 14.32 -13.04
C ARG A 214 -3.96 15.37 -12.66
N VAL A 215 -3.71 16.14 -11.61
CA VAL A 215 -4.60 17.20 -11.12
C VAL A 215 -4.83 18.26 -12.20
N TYR A 216 -3.78 18.72 -12.87
CA TYR A 216 -3.89 19.70 -13.97
C TYR A 216 -4.69 19.16 -15.17
N ARG A 217 -4.48 17.90 -15.56
CA ARG A 217 -5.23 17.28 -16.65
C ARG A 217 -6.71 17.14 -16.30
N GLN A 218 -7.02 16.63 -15.11
CA GLN A 218 -8.40 16.50 -14.63
C GLN A 218 -9.11 17.86 -14.60
N HIS A 219 -8.46 18.89 -14.04
CA HIS A 219 -9.04 20.23 -14.01
C HIS A 219 -9.33 20.79 -15.41
N ARG A 220 -8.40 20.63 -16.37
CA ARG A 220 -8.61 21.07 -17.77
C ARG A 220 -9.79 20.34 -18.44
N HIS A 221 -9.92 19.04 -18.22
CA HIS A 221 -11.03 18.27 -18.80
C HIS A 221 -12.38 18.70 -18.20
N LEU A 222 -12.45 18.93 -16.89
CA LEU A 222 -13.71 19.24 -16.21
C LEU A 222 -14.18 20.68 -16.45
N THR A 223 -13.25 21.63 -16.55
CA THR A 223 -13.56 23.01 -16.96
C THR A 223 -14.13 23.06 -18.38
N GLN A 224 -13.68 22.18 -19.27
CA GLN A 224 -14.20 22.08 -20.64
C GLN A 224 -15.64 21.52 -20.71
N HIS A 225 -16.06 20.73 -19.70
CA HIS A 225 -17.35 20.06 -19.68
C HIS A 225 -18.35 20.61 -18.64
N CYS A 226 -18.06 21.77 -18.01
CA CYS A 226 -18.89 22.37 -16.95
C CYS A 226 -19.23 21.40 -15.79
N ALA A 227 -18.37 20.42 -15.54
CA ALA A 227 -18.64 19.31 -14.61
C ALA A 227 -17.58 19.22 -13.49
N LEU A 228 -17.04 20.36 -13.04
CA LEU A 228 -16.12 20.38 -11.90
C LEU A 228 -16.85 19.94 -10.63
N SER A 229 -16.53 18.74 -10.16
CA SER A 229 -16.84 18.35 -8.79
C SER A 229 -16.01 19.21 -7.82
N ARG A 230 -16.56 19.58 -6.66
CA ARG A 230 -15.82 20.32 -5.62
C ARG A 230 -14.51 19.65 -5.17
N ALA A 231 -14.42 18.31 -5.23
CA ALA A 231 -13.20 17.58 -4.87
C ALA A 231 -12.02 17.94 -5.80
N ASN A 232 -12.25 17.91 -7.11
CA ASN A 232 -11.25 18.26 -8.12
C ASN A 232 -10.83 19.73 -8.06
N GLU A 233 -11.72 20.63 -7.62
CA GLU A 233 -11.39 22.04 -7.40
C GLU A 233 -10.45 22.21 -6.19
N LEU A 234 -10.73 21.53 -5.06
CA LEU A 234 -9.89 21.59 -3.88
C LEU A 234 -8.47 21.05 -4.14
N GLU A 235 -8.34 19.90 -4.81
CA GLU A 235 -7.03 19.33 -5.17
C GLU A 235 -6.22 20.29 -6.04
N TYR A 236 -6.88 20.94 -7.01
CA TYR A 236 -6.26 21.91 -7.89
C TYR A 236 -5.81 23.17 -7.13
N THR A 237 -6.69 23.76 -6.31
CA THR A 237 -6.36 24.92 -5.48
C THR A 237 -5.20 24.61 -4.53
N PHE A 238 -5.23 23.46 -3.86
CA PHE A 238 -4.16 23.03 -2.97
C PHE A 238 -2.82 22.88 -3.72
N GLU A 239 -2.82 22.27 -4.90
CA GLU A 239 -1.62 22.13 -5.74
C GLU A 239 -1.06 23.51 -6.16
N GLU A 240 -1.90 24.44 -6.59
CA GLU A 240 -1.46 25.79 -6.98
C GLU A 240 -0.90 26.59 -5.81
N GLU A 241 -1.62 26.64 -4.68
CA GLU A 241 -1.21 27.41 -3.49
C GLU A 241 0.08 26.87 -2.87
N ASN A 242 0.33 25.57 -2.98
CA ASN A 242 1.46 24.89 -2.34
C ASN A 242 2.53 24.42 -3.34
N ALA A 243 2.53 24.93 -4.59
CA ALA A 243 3.49 24.56 -5.63
C ALA A 243 4.98 24.76 -5.25
N HIS A 244 5.26 25.60 -4.25
CA HIS A 244 6.61 25.86 -3.75
C HIS A 244 7.02 25.02 -2.54
N HIS A 245 6.13 24.20 -2.01
CA HIS A 245 6.36 23.31 -0.86
C HIS A 245 6.42 21.84 -1.32
N PRO A 246 7.01 20.92 -0.55
CA PRO A 246 6.69 19.51 -0.71
C PRO A 246 5.20 19.27 -0.40
N ARG A 247 4.52 18.47 -1.20
CA ARG A 247 3.07 18.22 -1.09
C ARG A 247 2.81 16.73 -0.93
N TRP A 248 1.94 16.39 0.01
CA TRP A 248 1.42 15.06 0.24
C TRP A 248 -0.07 15.05 -0.07
N PHE A 249 -0.50 14.11 -0.91
CA PHE A 249 -1.90 13.85 -1.20
C PHE A 249 -2.21 12.47 -0.65
N MET A 250 -3.22 12.36 0.20
CA MET A 250 -3.65 11.09 0.75
C MET A 250 -5.13 10.91 0.49
N THR A 251 -5.46 9.97 -0.38
CA THR A 251 -6.82 9.73 -0.84
C THR A 251 -7.24 8.33 -0.44
N VAL A 252 -8.30 8.21 0.34
CA VAL A 252 -8.96 6.92 0.57
C VAL A 252 -9.98 6.73 -0.54
N VAL A 253 -9.77 5.68 -1.34
CA VAL A 253 -10.65 5.28 -2.45
C VAL A 253 -11.44 4.07 -1.99
N GLY A 254 -12.75 4.04 -2.27
CA GLY A 254 -13.61 2.91 -1.98
C GLY A 254 -15.07 3.23 -2.21
N THR A 255 -15.92 2.21 -2.16
CA THR A 255 -17.37 2.38 -2.26
C THR A 255 -17.96 2.61 -0.86
N ALA A 256 -19.07 3.34 -0.78
CA ALA A 256 -19.57 3.95 0.47
C ALA A 256 -19.90 3.01 1.67
N PRO A 257 -20.06 1.67 1.58
CA PRO A 257 -20.13 0.85 2.79
C PRO A 257 -18.76 0.53 3.43
N GLU A 258 -17.62 0.87 2.79
CA GLU A 258 -16.30 0.31 3.13
C GLU A 258 -15.40 1.24 3.98
N TRP A 259 -15.89 2.39 4.44
CA TRP A 259 -15.13 3.22 5.39
C TRP A 259 -16.02 3.76 6.48
N ASP A 260 -15.62 3.49 7.72
CA ASP A 260 -16.37 3.86 8.92
C ASP A 260 -16.19 5.33 9.32
N GLY A 261 -15.26 6.05 8.68
CA GLY A 261 -14.91 7.43 9.01
C GLY A 261 -14.30 7.61 10.40
N VAL A 262 -13.92 6.53 11.07
CA VAL A 262 -13.38 6.55 12.44
C VAL A 262 -11.89 6.83 12.43
N TRP A 263 -11.18 6.52 11.34
CA TRP A 263 -9.75 6.77 11.25
C TRP A 263 -9.42 8.26 11.42
N ASN A 264 -8.51 8.55 12.35
CA ASN A 264 -8.03 9.89 12.62
C ASN A 264 -6.56 9.98 12.23
N PHE A 265 -6.21 11.08 11.57
CA PHE A 265 -4.83 11.34 11.16
C PHE A 265 -3.94 11.48 12.40
N ALA A 266 -3.01 10.56 12.59
CA ALA A 266 -2.15 10.57 13.77
C ALA A 266 -1.25 11.81 13.80
N PRO A 267 -1.14 12.53 14.94
CA PRO A 267 -0.28 13.71 15.03
C PRO A 267 1.19 13.43 14.69
N GLY A 268 1.68 12.22 14.99
CA GLY A 268 3.03 11.78 14.63
C GLY A 268 3.23 11.68 13.11
N LEU A 269 2.22 11.22 12.39
CA LEU A 269 2.22 11.14 10.93
C LEU A 269 2.22 12.54 10.30
N ALA A 270 1.36 13.44 10.80
CA ALA A 270 1.25 14.80 10.26
C ALA A 270 2.57 15.54 10.43
N ARG A 271 3.16 15.43 11.64
CA ARG A 271 4.48 15.97 11.93
C ARG A 271 5.54 15.41 10.99
N ALA A 272 5.57 14.10 10.76
CA ALA A 272 6.57 13.48 9.89
C ALA A 272 6.47 13.96 8.42
N MET A 273 5.26 14.14 7.91
CA MET A 273 5.00 14.62 6.54
C MET A 273 5.24 16.12 6.37
N GLU A 274 4.91 16.94 7.37
CA GLU A 274 5.12 18.39 7.35
C GLU A 274 6.56 18.80 7.69
N GLU A 275 7.37 17.89 8.24
CA GLU A 275 8.73 18.20 8.63
C GLU A 275 9.58 18.65 7.44
N GLY A 276 10.05 19.90 7.46
CA GLY A 276 10.72 20.52 6.31
C GLY A 276 9.75 21.23 5.35
N VAL A 277 8.70 21.84 5.88
CA VAL A 277 7.68 22.67 5.20
C VAL A 277 6.75 21.92 4.25
N GLY A 278 6.52 20.62 4.50
CA GLY A 278 5.53 19.84 3.78
C GLY A 278 4.11 20.36 3.98
N ARG A 279 3.22 20.01 3.05
CA ARG A 279 1.78 20.33 3.08
C ARG A 279 0.99 19.08 2.80
N ILE A 280 -0.12 18.88 3.50
CA ILE A 280 -0.93 17.66 3.39
C ILE A 280 -2.33 18.05 2.92
N LEU A 281 -2.82 17.34 1.91
CA LEU A 281 -4.23 17.26 1.57
C LEU A 281 -4.69 15.82 1.78
N PHE A 282 -5.66 15.63 2.67
CA PHE A 282 -6.33 14.36 2.87
C PHE A 282 -7.75 14.42 2.36
N HIS A 283 -8.15 13.37 1.64
CA HIS A 283 -9.48 13.19 1.10
C HIS A 283 -9.97 11.77 1.37
N GLY A 284 -11.07 11.62 2.11
CA GLY A 284 -11.68 10.31 2.35
C GLY A 284 -13.15 10.47 2.72
N PHE A 285 -14.05 9.82 1.96
CA PHE A 285 -15.51 9.75 2.13
C PHE A 285 -16.15 10.93 2.89
N GLY A 286 -16.16 12.10 2.27
CA GLY A 286 -16.83 13.28 2.80
C GLY A 286 -16.03 14.07 3.84
N LYS A 287 -14.91 13.54 4.34
CA LYS A 287 -13.92 14.31 5.10
C LYS A 287 -12.82 14.81 4.17
N ARG A 288 -12.50 16.10 4.34
CA ARG A 288 -11.40 16.76 3.63
C ARG A 288 -10.61 17.54 4.64
N LEU A 289 -9.34 17.20 4.78
CA LEU A 289 -8.46 17.84 5.75
C LEU A 289 -7.28 18.45 5.02
N VAL A 290 -6.94 19.69 5.37
CA VAL A 290 -5.77 20.40 4.84
C VAL A 290 -4.85 20.75 6.01
N SER A 291 -3.54 20.52 5.84
CA SER A 291 -2.58 20.92 6.87
C SER A 291 -2.56 22.42 7.04
N THR A 292 -2.58 22.90 8.28
CA THR A 292 -2.35 24.32 8.59
C THR A 292 -0.86 24.69 8.50
N GLY A 293 0.03 23.69 8.41
CA GLY A 293 1.49 23.86 8.35
C GLY A 293 2.14 24.13 9.71
N ASP A 294 1.41 23.93 10.80
CA ASP A 294 1.88 24.07 12.18
C ASP A 294 2.46 22.78 12.78
N CYS A 295 2.59 21.71 11.98
CA CYS A 295 3.06 20.38 12.37
C CYS A 295 2.24 19.71 13.47
N ALA A 296 0.99 20.14 13.66
CA ALA A 296 0.14 19.68 14.76
C ALA A 296 -1.33 19.51 14.39
N SER A 297 -1.84 20.25 13.40
CA SER A 297 -3.27 20.27 13.10
C SER A 297 -3.58 20.18 11.61
N LEU A 298 -4.60 19.37 11.31
CA LEU A 298 -5.29 19.42 10.03
C LEU A 298 -6.64 20.12 10.26
N ALA A 299 -6.99 21.06 9.38
CA ALA A 299 -8.27 21.74 9.40
C ALA A 299 -9.23 21.07 8.43
N GLU A 300 -10.48 20.85 8.85
CA GLU A 300 -11.53 20.37 7.96
C GLU A 300 -11.99 21.48 7.02
N VAL A 301 -12.11 21.15 5.73
CA VAL A 301 -12.53 22.09 4.68
C VAL A 301 -13.85 21.63 4.10
N SER A 302 -14.84 22.53 4.06
CA SER A 302 -16.20 22.31 3.55
C SER A 302 -16.27 22.22 2.03
#